data_AF-A0A1F7GVU8-F1
#
_entry.id   AF-A0A1F7GVU8-F1
#
_cell.length_a   1.000
_cell.length_b   1.000
_cell.length_c   1.000
_cell.angle_alpha   90.00
_cell.angle_beta   90.00
_cell.angle_gamma   90.00
#
_symmetry.space_group_name_H-M   'P 1'
#
loop_
_entity.id
_entity.type
_entity.pdbx_description
1 polymer ?
#
loop_
_entity_poly.entity_id
_entity_poly.type
_entity_poly.pdbx_seq_one_letter_code
_entity_poly.pdbx_strand_id
1 'polypeptide(L)'
;MDRKLLLLVLVFFLVLGSFTSYVFYRTSLRQIQAENATTPCQSTSFLLAFPNELPVGVRATLNAVVRSCDETTIPGAQVCLTTSLGTIEPECAQTNESGISDHVITSDVQGLAEIRGRVNNSMDIPTPISVQFAQ
;
A
#
# COMPACT_ATOMS: atom_id res chain seq x y z
N MET A 1 57.62 -3.50 28.26
CA MET A 1 57.34 -2.37 27.35
C MET A 1 57.65 -1.08 28.07
N ASP A 2 58.29 -0.13 27.38
CA ASP A 2 58.58 1.19 27.95
C ASP A 2 57.26 1.90 28.30
N ARG A 3 57.20 2.56 29.48
CA ARG A 3 55.97 3.21 29.96
C ARG A 3 55.49 4.30 28.99
N LYS A 4 56.42 4.94 28.28
CA LYS A 4 56.09 5.95 27.26
C LYS A 4 55.45 5.33 26.02
N LEU A 5 55.94 4.17 25.60
CA LEU A 5 55.40 3.43 24.47
C LEU A 5 54.01 2.88 24.80
N LEU A 6 53.81 2.38 26.03
CA LEU A 6 52.52 1.87 26.49
C LEU A 6 51.45 2.98 26.54
N LEU A 7 51.82 4.18 27.00
CA LEU A 7 50.92 5.33 27.02
C LEU A 7 50.52 5.77 25.61
N LEU A 8 51.48 5.81 24.67
CA LEU A 8 51.21 6.21 23.28
C LEU A 8 50.29 5.20 22.57
N VAL A 9 50.50 3.90 22.79
CA VAL A 9 49.64 2.85 22.24
C VAL A 9 48.21 2.97 22.79
N LEU A 10 48.03 3.26 24.07
CA LEU A 10 46.70 3.43 24.67
C LEU A 10 45.97 4.63 24.06
N VAL A 11 46.65 5.77 23.91
CA VAL A 11 46.07 6.97 23.29
C VAL A 11 45.68 6.71 21.83
N PHE A 12 46.52 5.98 21.09
CA PHE A 12 46.23 5.60 19.70
C PHE A 12 44.94 4.79 19.58
N PHE A 13 44.76 3.75 20.41
CA PHE A 13 43.54 2.94 20.38
C PHE A 13 42.30 3.72 20.84
N LEU A 14 42.45 4.67 21.76
CA LEU A 14 41.34 5.52 22.21
C LEU A 14 40.84 6.43 21.08
N VAL A 15 41.76 7.09 20.36
CA VAL A 15 41.42 7.95 19.23
C VAL A 15 40.86 7.14 18.06
N LEU A 16 41.46 5.99 17.74
CA LEU A 16 40.99 5.11 16.68
C LEU A 16 39.59 4.56 16.98
N GLY A 17 39.35 4.08 18.20
CA GLY A 17 38.05 3.55 18.62
C GLY A 17 36.95 4.60 18.58
N SER A 18 37.25 5.81 19.06
CA SER A 18 36.37 6.99 18.96
C SER A 18 36.00 7.29 17.51
N PHE A 19 37.00 7.32 16.62
CA PHE A 19 36.80 7.60 15.20
C PHE A 19 35.97 6.52 14.50
N THR A 20 36.26 5.23 14.73
CA THR A 20 35.51 4.13 14.13
C THR A 20 34.06 4.09 14.60
N SER A 21 33.82 4.34 15.91
CA SER A 21 32.47 4.39 16.45
C SER A 21 31.68 5.54 15.82
N TYR A 22 32.28 6.72 15.71
CA TYR A 22 31.66 7.89 15.05
C TYR A 22 31.28 7.64 13.58
N VAL A 23 32.12 6.96 12.81
CA VAL A 23 31.84 6.63 11.40
C VAL A 23 30.68 5.63 11.29
N PHE A 24 30.65 4.59 12.12
CA PHE A 24 29.57 3.58 12.10
C PHE A 24 28.21 4.15 12.49
N TYR A 25 28.15 5.08 13.44
CA TYR A 25 26.91 5.78 13.79
C TYR A 25 26.35 6.62 12.63
N ARG A 26 27.21 7.14 11.73
CA ARG A 26 26.77 7.94 10.56
C ARG A 26 26.21 7.09 9.43
N THR A 27 26.71 5.88 9.23
CA THR A 27 26.35 5.04 8.06
C THR A 27 25.06 4.24 8.25
N SER A 28 24.54 4.12 9.47
CA SER A 28 23.36 3.28 9.78
C SER A 28 22.00 3.91 9.44
N LEU A 29 21.94 5.13 8.90
CA LEU A 29 20.68 5.85 8.63
C LEU A 29 20.40 6.11 7.15
N ARG A 30 21.04 5.39 6.22
CA ARG A 30 20.68 5.43 4.80
C ARG A 30 19.91 4.18 4.41
N GLN A 31 18.71 4.02 4.96
CA GLN A 31 17.68 3.23 4.28
C GLN A 31 17.29 4.01 3.03
N ILE A 32 17.85 3.64 1.88
CA ILE A 32 17.39 4.12 0.58
C ILE A 32 16.11 3.33 0.29
N GLN A 33 14.98 3.76 0.88
CA GLN A 33 13.69 3.41 0.32
C GLN A 33 13.59 4.14 -1.02
N ALA A 34 13.52 3.40 -2.11
CA ALA A 34 13.13 3.96 -3.39
C ALA A 34 11.66 4.36 -3.28
N GLU A 35 11.42 5.60 -2.91
CA GLU A 35 10.10 6.23 -2.94
C GLU A 35 9.72 6.47 -4.40
N ASN A 36 9.35 5.39 -5.10
CA ASN A 36 8.46 5.51 -6.24
C ASN A 36 7.06 5.75 -5.70
N ALA A 37 6.86 6.86 -4.98
CA ALA A 37 5.54 7.41 -4.69
C ALA A 37 5.05 8.04 -5.99
N THR A 38 4.79 7.21 -6.99
CA THR A 38 4.18 7.67 -8.22
C THR A 38 2.76 8.11 -7.84
N THR A 39 2.45 9.38 -8.07
CA THR A 39 1.16 9.95 -7.68
C THR A 39 0.03 9.17 -8.37
N PRO A 40 -0.98 8.69 -7.63
CA PRO A 40 -2.03 7.89 -8.21
C PRO A 40 -2.95 8.77 -9.06
N CYS A 41 -3.37 8.26 -10.22
CA CYS A 41 -4.06 9.01 -11.26
C CYS A 41 -5.48 8.49 -11.50
N GLN A 42 -6.45 9.40 -11.57
CA GLN A 42 -7.88 9.05 -11.68
C GLN A 42 -8.24 8.45 -13.04
N SER A 43 -7.57 8.86 -14.12
CA SER A 43 -7.89 8.43 -15.49
C SER A 43 -7.47 6.99 -15.78
N THR A 44 -6.46 6.48 -15.08
CA THR A 44 -5.86 5.15 -15.32
C THR A 44 -6.20 4.14 -14.24
N SER A 45 -6.76 4.58 -13.11
CA SER A 45 -7.23 3.71 -12.03
C SER A 45 -8.68 3.30 -12.27
N PHE A 46 -9.02 2.05 -12.00
CA PHE A 46 -10.36 1.50 -12.24
C PHE A 46 -10.71 0.38 -11.26
N LEU A 47 -12.00 0.11 -11.15
CA LEU A 47 -12.57 -0.94 -10.32
C LEU A 47 -13.07 -2.08 -11.20
N LEU A 48 -12.94 -3.31 -10.69
CA LEU A 48 -13.48 -4.52 -11.30
C LEU A 48 -14.31 -5.26 -10.24
N ALA A 49 -15.44 -5.81 -10.66
CA ALA A 49 -16.22 -6.76 -9.86
C ALA A 49 -16.40 -8.05 -10.64
N PHE A 50 -16.30 -9.18 -9.95
CA PHE A 50 -16.61 -10.49 -10.50
C PHE A 50 -17.18 -11.43 -9.44
N PRO A 51 -18.32 -12.10 -9.70
CA PRO A 51 -19.25 -11.87 -10.81
C PRO A 51 -20.04 -10.55 -10.67
N ASN A 52 -20.62 -10.06 -11.77
CA ASN A 52 -21.46 -8.85 -11.78
C ASN A 52 -22.92 -9.14 -11.39
N GLU A 53 -23.35 -10.40 -11.46
CA GLU A 53 -24.65 -10.88 -11.04
C GLU A 53 -24.48 -12.10 -10.13
N LEU A 54 -25.11 -12.09 -8.96
CA LEU A 54 -25.03 -13.20 -8.02
C LEU A 54 -26.27 -13.31 -7.15
N PRO A 55 -26.55 -14.51 -6.59
CA PRO A 55 -27.60 -14.68 -5.62
C PRO A 55 -27.34 -13.90 -4.32
N VAL A 56 -28.41 -13.52 -3.63
CA VAL A 56 -28.33 -12.98 -2.26
C VAL A 56 -27.59 -13.97 -1.35
N GLY A 57 -26.69 -13.46 -0.51
CA GLY A 57 -25.86 -14.24 0.41
C GLY A 57 -24.58 -14.84 -0.21
N VAL A 58 -24.37 -14.68 -1.53
CA VAL A 58 -23.14 -15.10 -2.20
C VAL A 58 -22.11 -13.95 -2.17
N ARG A 59 -20.82 -14.31 -2.22
CA ARG A 59 -19.71 -13.36 -2.21
C ARG A 59 -19.27 -13.04 -3.64
N ALA A 60 -19.07 -11.77 -3.95
CA ALA A 60 -18.39 -11.32 -5.17
C ALA A 60 -17.04 -10.69 -4.82
N THR A 61 -16.06 -10.87 -5.71
CA THR A 61 -14.73 -10.28 -5.56
C THR A 61 -14.70 -8.91 -6.22
N LEU A 62 -14.12 -7.96 -5.52
CA LEU A 62 -13.89 -6.59 -5.97
C LEU A 62 -12.39 -6.36 -6.05
N ASN A 63 -11.89 -5.97 -7.21
CA ASN A 63 -10.49 -5.67 -7.45
C ASN A 63 -10.36 -4.21 -7.83
N ALA A 64 -9.66 -3.43 -7.01
CA ALA A 64 -9.33 -2.05 -7.36
C ALA A 64 -7.89 -1.98 -7.86
N VAL A 65 -7.71 -1.47 -9.07
CA VAL A 65 -6.43 -1.33 -9.74
C VAL A 65 -6.01 0.13 -9.69
N VAL A 66 -4.91 0.42 -9.00
CA VAL A 66 -4.36 1.77 -8.84
C VAL A 66 -3.13 1.94 -9.72
N ARG A 67 -3.18 2.94 -10.60
CA ARG A 67 -2.11 3.27 -11.53
C ARG A 67 -1.75 4.75 -11.49
N SER A 68 -0.52 5.05 -11.87
CA SER A 68 -0.05 6.40 -12.17
C SER A 68 -0.59 6.88 -13.52
N CYS A 69 -0.46 8.17 -13.81
CA CYS A 69 -0.74 8.73 -15.14
C CYS A 69 0.21 8.15 -16.20
N ASP A 70 1.40 7.69 -15.80
CA ASP A 70 2.37 6.99 -16.66
C ASP A 70 2.09 5.48 -16.76
N GLU A 71 0.86 5.06 -16.45
CA GLU A 71 0.38 3.66 -16.50
C GLU A 71 1.11 2.66 -15.60
N THR A 72 2.05 3.14 -14.77
CA THR A 72 2.80 2.33 -13.82
C THR A 72 1.92 1.92 -12.63
N THR A 73 2.06 0.69 -12.17
CA THR A 73 1.34 0.16 -11.00
C THR A 73 1.90 0.74 -9.71
N ILE A 74 1.03 1.10 -8.77
CA ILE A 74 1.44 1.70 -7.49
C ILE A 74 1.18 0.69 -6.37
N PRO A 75 2.22 0.01 -5.86
CA PRO A 75 2.08 -0.88 -4.71
C PRO A 75 1.98 -0.09 -3.39
N GLY A 76 1.29 -0.66 -2.40
CA GLY A 76 1.14 -0.09 -1.06
C GLY A 76 0.18 1.09 -0.94
N ALA A 77 -0.54 1.44 -2.02
CA ALA A 77 -1.60 2.46 -1.97
C ALA A 77 -2.80 1.92 -1.17
N GLN A 78 -3.33 2.71 -0.24
CA GLN A 78 -4.51 2.34 0.53
C GLN A 78 -5.75 2.63 -0.30
N VAL A 79 -6.55 1.60 -0.60
CA VAL A 79 -7.83 1.73 -1.28
C VAL A 79 -8.94 1.40 -0.31
N CYS A 80 -9.90 2.30 -0.18
CA CYS A 80 -11.12 2.10 0.60
C CYS A 80 -12.32 2.09 -0.33
N LEU A 81 -13.12 1.05 -0.25
CA LEU A 81 -14.33 0.88 -1.05
C LEU A 81 -15.57 1.16 -0.21
N THR A 82 -16.53 1.83 -0.82
CA THR A 82 -17.85 2.09 -0.26
C THR A 82 -18.91 1.49 -1.17
N THR A 83 -19.98 0.95 -0.60
CA THR A 83 -21.10 0.39 -1.35
C THR A 83 -22.42 1.04 -0.92
N SER A 84 -23.36 1.18 -1.85
CA SER A 84 -24.74 1.57 -1.52
C SER A 84 -25.55 0.44 -0.90
N LEU A 85 -25.16 -0.83 -1.14
CA LEU A 85 -25.90 -2.02 -0.72
C LEU A 85 -24.94 -3.18 -0.40
N GLY A 86 -25.22 -3.89 0.68
CA GLY A 86 -24.36 -4.96 1.18
C GLY A 86 -23.21 -4.47 2.07
N THR A 87 -22.27 -5.38 2.34
CA THR A 87 -21.10 -5.18 3.18
C THR A 87 -19.84 -5.52 2.37
N ILE A 88 -18.78 -4.73 2.55
CA ILE A 88 -17.47 -4.97 1.93
C ILE A 88 -16.47 -5.37 3.02
N GLU A 89 -15.75 -6.47 2.80
CA GLU A 89 -14.72 -6.98 3.70
C GLU A 89 -13.44 -7.35 2.92
N PRO A 90 -12.28 -6.77 3.25
CA PRO A 90 -12.09 -5.60 4.10
C PRO A 90 -12.59 -4.31 3.41
N GLU A 91 -13.03 -3.30 4.17
CA GLU A 91 -13.42 -1.99 3.60
C GLU A 91 -12.22 -1.26 2.97
N CYS A 92 -11.07 -1.30 3.65
CA CYS A 92 -9.82 -0.74 3.18
C CYS A 92 -8.74 -1.81 3.06
N ALA A 93 -8.03 -1.85 1.94
CA ALA A 93 -6.92 -2.75 1.68
C ALA A 93 -5.77 -2.00 1.01
N GLN A 94 -4.55 -2.50 1.16
CA GLN A 94 -3.39 -1.97 0.43
C GLN A 94 -3.24 -2.69 -0.90
N THR A 95 -2.78 -1.98 -1.92
CA THR A 95 -2.44 -2.59 -3.20
C THR A 95 -1.19 -3.46 -3.10
N ASN A 96 -1.20 -4.60 -3.78
CA ASN A 96 -0.07 -5.50 -3.91
C ASN A 96 0.99 -4.97 -4.90
N GLU A 97 2.04 -5.74 -5.18
CA GLU A 97 3.11 -5.38 -6.13
C GLU A 97 2.59 -5.05 -7.55
N SER A 98 1.43 -5.60 -7.93
CA SER A 98 0.76 -5.31 -9.21
C SER A 98 -0.18 -4.11 -9.15
N GLY A 99 -0.24 -3.38 -8.04
CA GLY A 99 -1.14 -2.23 -7.86
C GLY A 99 -2.61 -2.63 -7.68
N ILE A 100 -2.89 -3.88 -7.29
CA ILE A 100 -4.24 -4.43 -7.14
C ILE A 100 -4.56 -4.59 -5.65
N SER A 101 -5.74 -4.15 -5.24
CA SER A 101 -6.30 -4.43 -3.91
C SER A 101 -7.53 -5.32 -4.04
N ASP A 102 -7.58 -6.36 -3.21
CA ASP A 102 -8.62 -7.38 -3.21
C ASP A 102 -9.61 -7.10 -2.07
N HIS A 103 -10.89 -7.07 -2.42
CA HIS A 103 -12.01 -6.88 -1.50
C HIS A 103 -13.12 -7.88 -1.84
N VAL A 104 -14.00 -8.14 -0.87
CA VAL A 104 -15.15 -9.03 -1.06
C VAL A 104 -16.41 -8.27 -0.71
N ILE A 105 -17.45 -8.37 -1.54
CA ILE A 105 -18.78 -7.83 -1.25
C ILE A 105 -19.80 -8.93 -1.06
N THR A 106 -20.66 -8.77 -0.07
CA THR A 106 -21.78 -9.65 0.24
C THR A 106 -23.03 -8.83 0.52
N SER A 107 -24.21 -9.33 0.15
CA SER A 107 -25.48 -8.69 0.50
C SER A 107 -26.54 -9.72 0.85
N ASP A 108 -27.31 -9.45 1.91
CA ASP A 108 -28.49 -10.22 2.32
C ASP A 108 -29.80 -9.66 1.71
N VAL A 109 -29.69 -8.61 0.89
CA VAL A 109 -30.83 -7.93 0.25
C VAL A 109 -30.65 -7.96 -1.26
N GLN A 110 -31.73 -8.30 -1.97
CA GLN A 110 -31.81 -8.18 -3.43
C GLN A 110 -31.74 -6.72 -3.84
N GLY A 111 -30.90 -6.40 -4.84
CA GLY A 111 -30.78 -5.05 -5.35
C GLY A 111 -29.49 -4.81 -6.11
N LEU A 112 -29.35 -3.58 -6.61
CA LEU A 112 -28.14 -3.12 -7.29
C LEU A 112 -27.23 -2.41 -6.28
N ALA A 113 -26.06 -3.00 -6.03
CA ALA A 113 -25.00 -2.37 -5.24
C ALA A 113 -24.12 -1.53 -6.15
N GLU A 114 -24.01 -0.23 -5.86
CA GLU A 114 -23.07 0.68 -6.52
C GLU A 114 -21.83 0.80 -5.63
N ILE A 115 -20.67 0.46 -6.19
CA ILE A 115 -19.39 0.50 -5.50
C ILE A 115 -18.56 1.68 -5.99
N ARG A 116 -18.05 2.46 -5.04
CA ARG A 116 -17.14 3.58 -5.27
C ARG A 116 -15.86 3.35 -4.48
N GLY A 117 -14.72 3.67 -5.08
CA GLY A 117 -13.41 3.49 -4.48
C GLY A 117 -12.67 4.80 -4.29
N ARG A 118 -11.98 4.91 -3.16
CA ARG A 118 -11.12 6.05 -2.82
C ARG A 118 -9.71 5.56 -2.49
N VAL A 119 -8.71 6.17 -3.12
CA VAL A 119 -7.28 5.88 -2.95
C VAL A 119 -6.64 6.94 -2.04
N ASN A 120 -5.87 6.49 -1.04
CA ASN A 120 -5.12 7.28 -0.06
C ASN A 120 -5.92 8.41 0.60
N ASN A 121 -7.25 8.25 0.70
CA ASN A 121 -8.18 9.27 1.17
C ASN A 121 -8.11 10.62 0.41
N SER A 122 -7.42 10.68 -0.73
CA SER A 122 -7.15 11.91 -1.48
C SER A 122 -7.70 11.87 -2.90
N MET A 123 -7.94 10.67 -3.45
CA MET A 123 -8.30 10.49 -4.85
C MET A 123 -9.49 9.52 -4.97
N ASP A 124 -10.59 9.98 -5.55
CA ASP A 124 -11.73 9.13 -5.90
C ASP A 124 -11.53 8.49 -7.28
N ILE A 125 -11.87 7.20 -7.40
CA ILE A 125 -11.90 6.50 -8.69
C ILE A 125 -13.18 6.92 -9.42
N PRO A 126 -13.09 7.56 -10.60
CA PRO A 126 -14.23 8.21 -11.24
C PRO A 126 -15.26 7.23 -11.81
N THR A 127 -14.88 5.98 -12.04
CA THR A 127 -15.74 4.95 -12.63
C THR A 127 -16.32 4.05 -11.53
N PRO A 128 -17.56 4.31 -11.06
CA PRO A 128 -18.24 3.38 -10.17
C PRO A 128 -18.57 2.09 -10.93
N ILE A 129 -18.62 0.98 -10.21
CA ILE A 129 -19.08 -0.30 -10.73
C ILE A 129 -20.35 -0.72 -10.03
N SER A 130 -21.13 -1.58 -10.68
CA SER A 130 -22.39 -2.08 -10.11
C SER A 130 -22.41 -3.60 -10.08
N VAL A 131 -22.97 -4.14 -9.01
CA VAL A 131 -23.13 -5.57 -8.78
C VAL A 131 -24.59 -5.83 -8.44
N GLN A 132 -25.23 -6.72 -9.18
CA GLN A 132 -26.63 -7.07 -8.98
C GLN A 132 -26.76 -8.32 -8.12
N PHE A 133 -27.44 -8.17 -6.98
CA PHE A 133 -27.85 -9.28 -6.14
C PHE A 133 -29.27 -9.67 -6.52
N ALA A 134 -29.45 -10.87 -7.09
CA ALA A 134 -30.73 -11.45 -7.48
C ALA A 134 -31.13 -12.60 -6.52
N GLN A 135 -32.40 -13.03 -6.55
CA GLN A 135 -32.87 -14.19 -5.77
C GLN A 135 -32.69 -15.49 -6.56
#